data_AF-A0A259D8X7-F1
#
_entry.id   AF-A0A259D8X7-F1
#
_cell.length_a   1.000
_cell.length_b   1.000
_cell.length_c   1.000
_cell.angle_alpha   90.00
_cell.angle_beta   90.00
_cell.angle_gamma   90.00
#
_symmetry.space_group_name_H-M   'P 1'
#
loop_
_entity.id
_entity.type
_entity.pdbx_description
1 polymer ?
#
loop_
_entity_poly.entity_id
_entity_poly.type
_entity_poly.pdbx_seq_one_letter_code
_entity_poly.pdbx_strand_id
1 'polypeptide(L)'
;MMQLYRILVGVILGICLSQPVLAKWDEERDLTVNGKDELVYYFKTNELGQKLVLDKYIKRLIFIRPDRLHKRTIRLIKVDDQPIEVMSDPFSRYPEQTAITFENKDEVLKKLFLAKKIEVFVRYNRDEAISTFQIR
;
A
#
# COMPACT_ATOMS: atom_id res chain seq x y z
N MET A 1 -16.58 -14.91 -45.47
CA MET A 1 -16.83 -15.76 -44.27
C MET A 1 -15.60 -15.94 -43.38
N MET A 2 -14.41 -16.28 -43.90
CA MET A 2 -13.23 -16.55 -43.06
C MET A 2 -12.51 -15.34 -42.43
N GLN A 3 -12.61 -14.13 -42.99
CA GLN A 3 -11.95 -12.93 -42.41
C GLN A 3 -12.69 -12.34 -41.20
N LEU A 4 -14.03 -12.31 -41.24
CA LEU A 4 -14.84 -11.81 -40.12
C LEU A 4 -14.65 -12.67 -38.86
N TYR A 5 -14.56 -14.00 -39.02
CA TYR A 5 -14.27 -14.93 -37.94
C TYR A 5 -12.90 -14.66 -37.28
N ARG A 6 -11.86 -14.38 -38.08
CA ARG A 6 -10.50 -14.10 -37.55
C ARG A 6 -10.46 -12.81 -36.73
N ILE A 7 -11.21 -11.80 -37.16
CA ILE A 7 -11.35 -10.53 -36.43
C ILE A 7 -12.13 -10.76 -35.13
N LEU A 8 -13.23 -11.52 -35.18
CA LEU A 8 -14.05 -11.84 -34.00
C LEU A 8 -13.25 -12.62 -32.95
N VAL A 9 -12.46 -13.60 -33.37
CA VAL A 9 -11.59 -14.39 -32.48
C VAL A 9 -10.48 -13.52 -31.87
N GLY A 10 -9.91 -12.59 -32.63
CA GLY A 10 -8.91 -11.64 -32.11
C GLY A 10 -9.47 -10.71 -31.05
N VAL A 11 -10.71 -10.22 -31.23
CA VAL A 11 -11.39 -9.34 -30.26
C VAL A 11 -11.76 -10.10 -28.99
N ILE A 12 -12.24 -11.35 -29.10
CA ILE A 12 -12.61 -12.18 -27.94
C ILE A 12 -11.37 -12.57 -27.12
N LEU A 13 -10.22 -12.86 -27.77
CA LEU A 13 -8.97 -13.14 -27.04
C LEU A 13 -8.44 -11.91 -26.28
N GLY A 14 -8.63 -10.70 -26.83
CA GLY A 14 -8.19 -9.45 -26.19
C GLY A 14 -8.96 -9.13 -24.90
N ILE A 15 -10.23 -9.52 -24.81
CA ILE A 15 -11.09 -9.26 -23.64
C ILE A 15 -10.78 -10.23 -22.49
N CYS A 16 -10.29 -11.44 -22.78
CA CYS A 16 -9.99 -12.44 -21.75
C CYS A 16 -8.67 -12.22 -20.99
N LEU A 17 -7.82 -11.28 -21.42
CA LEU A 17 -6.52 -11.02 -20.77
C LEU A 17 -6.53 -9.86 -19.77
N SER A 18 -7.60 -9.06 -19.71
CA SER A 18 -7.74 -8.05 -18.66
C SER A 18 -8.33 -8.67 -17.40
N GLN A 19 -7.54 -9.46 -16.68
CA GLN A 19 -7.86 -9.67 -15.28
C GLN A 19 -7.77 -8.30 -14.58
N PRO A 20 -8.78 -7.90 -13.78
CA PRO A 20 -8.60 -6.75 -12.91
C PRO A 20 -7.45 -7.10 -11.97
N VAL A 21 -6.30 -6.47 -12.18
CA VAL A 21 -5.16 -6.61 -11.29
C VAL A 21 -5.61 -5.99 -9.98
N LEU A 22 -6.07 -6.84 -9.07
CA LEU A 22 -6.26 -6.48 -7.67
C LEU A 22 -4.88 -6.09 -7.13
N ALA A 23 -4.86 -5.03 -6.32
CA ALA A 23 -3.67 -4.56 -5.64
C ALA A 23 -2.88 -5.73 -5.01
N LYS A 24 -1.75 -6.09 -5.61
CA LYS A 24 -0.89 -7.18 -5.19
C LYS A 24 0.03 -6.74 -4.07
N TRP A 25 -0.56 -6.55 -2.90
CA TRP A 25 0.18 -6.49 -1.64
C TRP A 25 0.96 -7.79 -1.44
N ASP A 26 2.19 -7.67 -0.95
CA ASP A 26 2.99 -8.82 -0.55
C ASP A 26 2.45 -9.34 0.80
N GLU A 27 2.29 -10.66 0.95
CA GLU A 27 1.77 -11.28 2.17
C GLU A 27 2.92 -11.90 2.98
N GLU A 28 2.99 -11.55 4.27
CA GLU A 28 3.82 -12.22 5.26
C GLU A 28 2.90 -12.90 6.28
N ARG A 29 3.01 -14.23 6.36
CA ARG A 29 2.21 -15.06 7.26
C ARG A 29 3.08 -15.44 8.44
N ASP A 30 2.69 -14.97 9.61
CA ASP A 30 3.35 -15.33 10.87
C ASP A 30 2.45 -16.28 11.65
N LEU A 31 3.03 -17.40 12.09
CA LEU A 31 2.35 -18.37 12.95
C LEU A 31 2.57 -17.91 14.39
N THR A 32 1.49 -17.47 15.05
CA THR A 32 1.56 -17.14 16.48
C THR A 32 2.08 -18.34 17.27
N VAL A 33 2.81 -18.09 18.35
CA VAL A 33 3.45 -19.12 19.21
C VAL A 33 2.44 -20.17 19.73
N ASN A 34 1.14 -19.85 19.75
CA ASN A 34 0.06 -20.74 20.17
C ASN A 34 -0.56 -21.58 19.02
N GLY A 35 -0.06 -21.47 17.78
CA GLY A 35 -0.45 -22.31 16.63
C GLY A 35 -1.90 -22.19 16.17
N LYS A 36 -2.66 -21.24 16.72
CA LYS A 36 -4.13 -21.17 16.55
C LYS A 36 -4.59 -20.03 15.64
N ASP A 37 -3.82 -18.94 15.58
CA ASP A 37 -4.13 -17.76 14.78
C ASP A 37 -3.00 -17.47 13.79
N GLU A 38 -3.33 -17.50 12.50
CA GLU A 38 -2.46 -17.09 11.40
C GLU A 38 -2.57 -15.57 11.23
N LEU A 39 -1.49 -14.84 11.56
CA LEU A 39 -1.43 -13.41 11.35
C LEU A 39 -0.91 -13.14 9.95
N VAL A 40 -1.76 -12.53 9.11
CA VAL A 40 -1.39 -12.13 7.75
C VAL A 40 -1.12 -10.64 7.74
N TYR A 41 0.12 -10.27 7.44
CA TYR A 41 0.56 -8.90 7.23
C TYR A 41 0.66 -8.63 5.73
N TYR A 42 0.03 -7.53 5.30
CA TYR A 42 0.13 -7.04 3.93
C TYR A 42 1.18 -5.94 3.89
N PHE A 43 2.14 -6.01 2.99
CA PHE A 43 3.14 -4.96 2.85
C PHE A 43 3.53 -4.72 1.39
N LYS A 44 4.22 -3.61 1.16
CA LYS A 44 4.89 -3.33 -0.10
C LYS A 44 6.23 -2.67 0.16
N THR A 45 7.25 -3.10 -0.56
CA THR A 45 8.55 -2.43 -0.56
C THR A 45 8.73 -1.66 -1.86
N ASN A 46 9.23 -0.43 -1.78
CA ASN A 46 9.56 0.37 -2.97
C ASN A 46 11.04 0.25 -3.36
N GLU A 47 11.42 0.89 -4.47
CA GLU A 47 12.78 0.87 -5.02
C GLU A 47 13.81 1.49 -4.07
N LEU A 48 13.38 2.36 -3.15
CA LEU A 48 14.22 2.98 -2.12
C LEU A 48 14.39 2.10 -0.88
N GLY A 49 13.88 0.86 -0.89
CA GLY A 49 13.94 -0.06 0.25
C GLY A 49 13.02 0.33 1.41
N GLN A 50 12.10 1.27 1.22
CA GLN A 50 11.09 1.64 2.21
C GLN A 50 9.96 0.63 2.15
N LYS A 51 9.39 0.29 3.30
CA LYS A 51 8.27 -0.66 3.42
C LYS A 51 7.02 0.08 3.91
N LEU A 52 5.90 -0.16 3.24
CA LEU A 52 4.58 0.28 3.66
C LEU A 52 3.80 -0.96 4.09
N VAL A 53 3.40 -1.04 5.35
CA VAL A 53 2.65 -2.16 5.91
C VAL A 53 1.21 -1.74 6.12
N LEU A 54 0.27 -2.56 5.66
CA LEU A 54 -1.15 -2.44 5.92
C LEU A 54 -1.51 -3.29 7.14
N ASP A 55 -1.71 -2.62 8.26
CA ASP A 55 -2.14 -3.22 9.51
C ASP A 55 -3.68 -3.27 9.53
N LYS A 56 -4.23 -4.41 9.09
CA LYS A 56 -5.68 -4.63 8.98
C LYS A 56 -6.40 -4.68 10.34
N TYR A 57 -5.68 -5.04 11.41
CA TYR A 57 -6.28 -5.25 12.73
C TYR A 57 -6.51 -3.92 13.44
N ILE A 58 -5.59 -2.97 13.29
CA ILE A 58 -5.69 -1.63 13.88
C ILE A 58 -6.21 -0.59 12.85
N LYS A 59 -6.32 -1.01 11.58
CA LYS A 59 -6.81 -0.20 10.44
C LYS A 59 -5.95 1.06 10.24
N ARG A 60 -4.66 0.85 10.04
CA ARG A 60 -3.64 1.89 9.83
C ARG A 60 -2.62 1.44 8.79
N LEU A 61 -1.81 2.37 8.30
CA LEU A 61 -0.56 2.02 7.62
C LEU A 61 0.61 2.19 8.59
N ILE A 62 1.67 1.43 8.39
CA ILE A 62 2.96 1.64 9.04
C ILE A 62 3.97 1.90 7.94
N PHE A 63 4.51 3.12 7.92
CA PHE A 63 5.60 3.48 7.03
C PHE A 63 6.92 3.20 7.73
N ILE A 64 7.73 2.35 7.10
CA ILE A 64 9.03 1.89 7.60
C ILE A 64 10.10 2.34 6.61
N ARG A 65 11.14 2.99 7.11
CA ARG A 65 12.30 3.38 6.32
C ARG A 65 13.55 2.71 6.89
N PRO A 66 14.56 2.34 6.08
CA PRO A 66 15.83 1.86 6.60
C PRO A 66 16.63 2.87 7.44
N ASP A 67 16.34 4.18 7.35
CA ASP A 67 16.98 5.22 8.18
C ASP A 67 16.36 5.30 9.58
N ARG A 68 17.19 5.66 10.58
CA ARG A 68 16.79 5.73 11.99
C ARG A 68 16.79 7.15 12.58
N LEU A 69 17.25 8.15 11.82
CA LEU A 69 17.75 9.40 12.39
C LEU A 69 16.75 10.56 12.35
N HIS A 70 15.66 10.46 11.59
CA HIS A 70 14.79 11.62 11.34
C HIS A 70 13.37 11.43 11.85
N LYS A 71 12.93 12.35 12.73
CA LYS A 71 11.50 12.55 13.00
C LYS A 71 10.83 12.91 11.68
N ARG A 72 9.74 12.22 11.37
CA ARG A 72 8.98 12.42 10.15
C ARG A 72 7.52 12.67 10.47
N THR A 73 6.92 13.55 9.68
CA THR A 73 5.49 13.83 9.74
C THR A 73 4.90 13.51 8.38
N ILE A 74 3.77 12.81 8.40
CA ILE A 74 3.01 12.45 7.21
C ILE A 74 1.62 13.01 7.44
N ARG A 75 1.22 13.96 6.60
CA ARG A 75 -0.10 14.62 6.68
C ARG A 75 -0.99 14.31 5.50
N LEU A 76 -0.40 13.79 4.43
CA LEU A 76 -1.08 13.52 3.19
C LEU A 76 -0.52 12.23 2.59
N ILE A 77 -1.43 11.38 2.14
CA ILE A 77 -1.13 10.33 1.18
C ILE A 77 -1.96 10.55 -0.08
N LYS A 78 -1.49 10.04 -1.22
CA LYS A 78 -2.34 9.86 -2.40
C LYS A 78 -2.52 8.39 -2.67
N VAL A 79 -3.75 7.98 -2.88
CA VAL A 79 -4.13 6.62 -3.26
C VAL A 79 -4.78 6.72 -4.63
N ASP A 80 -4.15 6.16 -5.67
CA ASP A 80 -4.60 6.28 -7.07
C ASP A 80 -4.96 7.72 -7.46
N ASP A 81 -4.04 8.65 -7.18
CA ASP A 81 -4.15 10.10 -7.40
C ASP A 81 -5.20 10.83 -6.53
N GLN A 82 -5.98 10.12 -5.71
CA GLN A 82 -6.87 10.72 -4.73
C GLN A 82 -6.11 11.12 -3.45
N PRO A 83 -6.05 12.43 -3.09
CA PRO A 83 -5.46 12.87 -1.84
C PRO A 83 -6.32 12.46 -0.64
N ILE A 84 -5.67 11.99 0.42
CA ILE A 84 -6.28 11.63 1.70
C ILE A 84 -5.44 12.25 2.80
N GLU A 85 -6.07 13.10 3.62
CA GLU A 85 -5.44 13.65 4.81
C GLU A 85 -5.30 12.56 5.89
N VAL A 86 -4.15 12.57 6.55
CA VAL A 86 -3.78 11.55 7.52
C VAL A 86 -3.07 12.17 8.71
N MET A 87 -3.07 11.43 9.81
CA MET A 87 -2.25 11.73 10.97
C MET A 87 -1.09 10.75 11.05
N SER A 88 0.04 11.20 11.59
CA SER A 88 1.23 10.36 11.73
C SER A 88 1.75 10.32 13.17
N ASP A 89 1.90 9.12 13.70
CA ASP A 89 2.38 8.87 15.06
C ASP A 89 3.70 8.05 15.01
N PRO A 90 4.82 8.59 15.50
CA PRO A 90 6.08 7.85 15.58
C PRO A 90 6.02 6.78 16.67
N PHE A 91 6.68 5.64 16.44
CA PHE A 91 6.81 4.61 17.48
C PHE A 91 8.00 4.92 18.40
N SER A 92 7.78 4.91 19.72
CA SER A 92 8.84 5.23 20.70
C SER A 92 9.98 4.21 20.72
N ARG A 93 9.69 2.93 20.47
CA ARG A 93 10.68 1.84 20.49
C ARG A 93 11.28 1.53 19.10
N TYR A 94 10.64 2.01 18.03
CA TYR A 94 10.97 1.69 16.65
C TYR A 94 11.03 2.99 15.83
N PRO A 95 12.09 3.81 15.96
CA PRO A 95 12.19 5.12 15.31
C PRO A 95 12.15 5.05 13.77
N GLU A 96 12.44 3.89 13.20
CA GLU A 96 12.33 3.59 11.77
C GLU A 96 10.87 3.43 11.29
N GLN A 97 9.91 3.31 12.22
CA GLN A 97 8.49 3.13 11.94
C GLN A 97 7.64 4.36 12.28
N THR A 98 6.65 4.65 11.45
CA THR A 98 5.63 5.69 11.71
C THR A 98 4.28 5.14 11.36
N ALA A 99 3.36 5.16 12.32
CA ALA A 99 1.97 4.83 12.07
C ALA A 99 1.32 5.99 11.31
N ILE A 100 0.51 5.67 10.31
CA ILE A 100 -0.34 6.59 9.57
C ILE A 100 -1.77 6.19 9.85
N THR A 101 -2.52 7.08 10.49
CA THR A 101 -3.90 6.87 10.91
C THR A 101 -4.85 7.73 10.08
N PHE A 102 -6.09 7.24 9.97
CA PHE A 102 -7.14 7.82 9.13
C PHE A 102 -8.32 8.24 9.99
N GLU A 103 -8.99 9.32 9.61
CA GLU A 103 -10.28 9.70 10.21
C GLU A 103 -11.35 8.64 9.90
N ASN A 104 -11.59 8.37 8.61
CA ASN A 104 -12.53 7.34 8.16
C ASN A 104 -11.81 6.01 7.84
N LYS A 105 -11.49 5.26 8.88
CA LYS A 105 -10.67 4.03 8.78
C LYS A 105 -11.23 2.99 7.81
N ASP A 106 -12.53 2.72 7.84
CA ASP A 106 -13.14 1.63 7.06
C ASP A 106 -13.19 1.91 5.55
N GLU A 107 -13.53 3.14 5.18
CA GLU A 107 -13.56 3.56 3.79
C GLU A 107 -12.14 3.57 3.20
N VAL A 108 -11.18 4.14 3.93
CA VAL A 108 -9.80 4.25 3.47
C VAL A 108 -9.16 2.86 3.35
N LEU A 109 -9.44 1.94 4.29
CA LEU A 109 -8.93 0.58 4.21
C LEU A 109 -9.37 -0.12 2.91
N LYS A 110 -10.65 0.03 2.52
CA LYS A 110 -11.16 -0.53 1.25
C LYS A 110 -10.43 0.05 0.04
N LYS A 111 -10.18 1.36 0.04
CA LYS A 111 -9.42 2.02 -1.03
C LYS A 111 -7.98 1.49 -1.09
N LEU A 112 -7.31 1.34 0.06
CA LEU A 112 -5.95 0.80 0.13
C LEU A 112 -5.83 -0.64 -0.37
N PHE A 113 -6.84 -1.48 -0.11
CA PHE A 113 -6.89 -2.86 -0.65
C PHE A 113 -7.11 -2.93 -2.16
N LEU A 114 -7.63 -1.88 -2.77
CA LEU A 114 -7.84 -1.81 -4.23
C LEU A 114 -6.82 -0.90 -4.93
N ALA A 115 -5.94 -0.25 -4.17
CA ALA A 115 -5.01 0.75 -4.64
C ALA A 115 -3.97 0.15 -5.57
N LYS A 116 -3.74 0.76 -6.73
CA LYS A 116 -2.64 0.39 -7.63
C LYS A 116 -1.36 1.12 -7.24
N LYS A 117 -1.49 2.35 -6.77
CA LYS A 117 -0.40 3.24 -6.41
C LYS A 117 -0.72 3.99 -5.12
N ILE A 118 0.26 4.03 -4.21
CA ILE A 118 0.20 4.84 -3.00
C ILE A 118 1.42 5.74 -2.95
N GLU A 119 1.21 7.04 -2.77
CA GLU A 119 2.26 8.03 -2.58
C GLU A 119 2.16 8.60 -1.18
N VAL A 120 3.24 8.51 -0.42
CA VAL A 120 3.31 9.00 0.96
C VAL A 120 4.15 10.27 0.95
N PHE A 121 3.53 11.40 1.32
CA PHE A 121 4.21 12.68 1.42
C PHE A 121 4.84 12.78 2.80
N VAL A 122 6.16 12.64 2.84
CA VAL A 122 6.92 12.60 4.09
C VAL A 122 7.70 13.89 4.25
N ARG A 123 7.51 14.55 5.39
CA ARG A 123 8.29 15.71 5.79
C ARG A 123 9.31 15.35 6.85
N TYR A 124 10.58 15.62 6.56
CA TYR A 124 11.74 15.43 7.42
C TYR A 124 12.23 16.79 7.91
N ASN A 125 11.67 17.27 9.02
CA ASN A 125 11.99 18.59 9.56
C ASN A 125 11.78 19.72 8.51
N ARG A 126 12.82 20.07 7.75
CA ARG A 126 12.81 21.09 6.68
C ARG A 126 12.67 20.51 5.27
N ASP A 127 12.96 19.22 5.08
CA ASP A 127 12.95 18.59 3.77
C ASP A 127 11.63 17.84 3.53
N GLU A 128 11.19 17.79 2.28
CA GLU A 128 10.00 17.05 1.86
C GLU A 128 10.38 16.02 0.80
N ALA A 129 9.82 14.81 0.90
CA ALA A 129 10.02 13.77 -0.08
C ALA A 129 8.74 12.98 -0.31
N ILE A 130 8.62 12.39 -1.49
CA ILE A 130 7.49 11.55 -1.86
C ILE A 130 7.99 10.11 -1.95
N SER A 131 7.36 9.24 -1.16
CA SER A 131 7.63 7.80 -1.19
C SER A 131 6.54 7.10 -1.97
N THR A 132 6.87 6.59 -3.16
CA THR A 132 5.91 5.95 -4.06
C THR A 132 5.95 4.44 -3.92
N PHE A 133 4.78 3.82 -3.81
CA PHE A 133 4.57 2.38 -3.71
C PHE A 133 3.66 1.93 -4.85
N GLN A 134 4.18 1.06 -5.71
CA GLN A 134 3.40 0.43 -6.78
C GLN A 134 2.88 -0.90 -6.27
N ILE A 135 1.60 -0.98 -5.97
CA ILE A 135 0.99 -2.19 -5.41
C ILE A 135 0.76 -3.23 -6.52
N ARG A 136 0.47 -2.75 -7.75
CA ARG A 136 0.12 -3.49 -8.99
C ARG A 136 -1.25 -4.15 -8.93
#